data_AF-A0AAU9X9H7-F1
#
_entry.id   AF-A0AAU9X9H7-F1
#
_cell.length_a   1.000
_cell.length_b   1.000
_cell.length_c   1.000
_cell.angle_alpha   90.00
_cell.angle_beta   90.00
_cell.angle_gamma   90.00
#
_symmetry.space_group_name_H-M   'P 1'
#
loop_
_entity.id
_entity.type
_entity.pdbx_description
1 polymer ?
#
loop_
_entity_poly.entity_id
_entity_poly.type
_entity_poly.pdbx_seq_one_letter_code
_entity_poly.pdbx_strand_id
1 'polypeptide(L)'
;DPCYDYKNLSDASRKSSYKIRENQCDDKLQEGWYRFVGAAGTKMPTTRVPALSCGTTYSGWLIRKDSPPFTEVCFSKQNTGCKNTVSISEKECGSYHIYKLYPTKCPRRYCGSD
;
A
#
# COMPACT_ATOMS: atom_id res chain seq x y z
N ASP A 1 -2.56 17.66 13.24
CA ASP A 1 -1.62 16.54 13.07
C ASP A 1 -2.35 15.46 12.28
N PRO A 2 -1.81 14.92 11.16
CA PRO A 2 -2.47 13.89 10.37
C PRO A 2 -2.76 12.60 11.16
N CYS A 3 -2.18 12.40 12.34
CA CYS A 3 -2.55 11.34 13.28
C CYS A 3 -4.00 11.47 13.81
N TYR A 4 -4.67 12.60 13.61
CA TYR A 4 -6.08 12.76 14.02
C TYR A 4 -7.01 13.00 12.81
N ASP A 5 -6.48 13.00 11.59
CA ASP A 5 -7.23 13.25 10.36
C ASP A 5 -6.70 12.39 9.21
N TYR A 6 -7.27 11.18 9.08
CA TYR A 6 -6.92 10.18 8.08
C TYR A 6 -8.14 9.35 7.67
N LYS A 7 -8.02 8.63 6.55
CA LYS A 7 -9.04 7.71 6.04
C LYS A 7 -8.65 6.26 6.28
N ASN A 8 -9.63 5.41 6.57
CA ASN A 8 -9.40 3.99 6.80
C ASN A 8 -9.40 3.20 5.48
N LEU A 9 -8.42 2.32 5.32
CA LEU A 9 -8.38 1.25 4.33
C LEU A 9 -8.68 -0.07 5.05
N SER A 10 -9.95 -0.49 5.02
CA SER A 10 -10.44 -1.67 5.75
C SER A 10 -10.80 -2.88 4.86
N ASP A 11 -10.78 -2.68 3.55
CA ASP A 11 -11.15 -3.72 2.57
C ASP A 11 -10.23 -4.94 2.67
N ALA A 12 -10.81 -6.10 3.00
CA ALA A 12 -10.12 -7.38 3.17
C ALA A 12 -9.29 -7.77 1.94
N SER A 13 -9.73 -7.38 0.73
CA SER A 13 -9.00 -7.68 -0.49
C SER A 13 -7.65 -6.96 -0.58
N ARG A 14 -7.39 -5.93 0.24
CA ARG A 14 -6.08 -5.27 0.34
C ARG A 14 -5.03 -6.10 1.07
N LYS A 15 -5.41 -7.15 1.79
CA LYS A 15 -4.45 -8.00 2.50
C LYS A 15 -3.44 -8.62 1.52
N SER A 16 -2.16 -8.60 1.86
CA SER A 16 -1.08 -9.12 1.00
C SER A 16 -1.25 -10.61 0.64
N SER A 17 -1.90 -11.38 1.51
CA SER A 17 -2.25 -12.79 1.29
C SER A 17 -3.49 -12.99 0.42
N TYR A 18 -4.34 -11.97 0.24
CA TYR A 18 -5.53 -12.06 -0.60
C TYR A 18 -5.14 -12.21 -2.07
N LYS A 19 -5.70 -13.21 -2.75
CA LYS A 19 -5.46 -13.46 -4.18
C LYS A 19 -6.50 -12.73 -5.03
N ILE A 20 -6.05 -12.19 -6.16
CA ILE A 20 -6.93 -11.50 -7.09
C ILE A 20 -8.08 -12.41 -7.53
N ARG A 21 -9.30 -11.88 -7.53
CA ARG A 21 -10.51 -12.51 -8.08
C ARG A 21 -11.11 -11.62 -9.16
N GLU A 22 -11.21 -10.33 -8.84
CA GLU A 22 -11.51 -9.23 -9.75
C GLU A 22 -10.37 -8.23 -9.66
N ASN A 23 -10.02 -7.58 -10.77
CA ASN A 23 -8.86 -6.71 -10.84
C ASN A 23 -9.19 -5.31 -10.33
N GLN A 24 -8.87 -5.05 -9.06
CA GLN A 24 -9.06 -3.75 -8.43
C GLN A 24 -7.81 -2.88 -8.52
N CYS A 25 -7.99 -1.57 -8.40
CA CYS A 25 -6.91 -0.59 -8.39
C CYS A 25 -7.26 0.65 -7.56
N ASP A 26 -6.22 1.43 -7.25
CA ASP A 26 -6.31 2.68 -6.50
C ASP A 26 -6.27 3.91 -7.43
N ASP A 27 -6.82 3.83 -8.66
CA ASP A 27 -6.92 4.97 -9.58
C ASP A 27 -7.94 6.03 -9.12
N LYS A 28 -8.95 5.60 -8.39
CA LYS A 28 -9.96 6.47 -7.75
C LYS A 28 -9.61 6.86 -6.32
N LEU A 29 -8.50 6.34 -5.76
CA LEU A 29 -8.03 6.72 -4.43
C LEU A 29 -7.62 8.19 -4.46
N GLN A 30 -8.26 9.01 -3.63
CA GLN A 30 -7.92 10.43 -3.54
C GLN A 30 -6.61 10.62 -2.78
N GLU A 31 -5.82 11.64 -3.13
CA GLU A 31 -4.66 11.99 -2.33
C GLU A 31 -5.08 12.27 -0.86
N GLY A 32 -4.29 11.75 0.09
CA GLY A 32 -4.54 12.01 1.51
C GLY A 32 -3.81 11.05 2.43
N TRP A 33 -4.02 11.23 3.74
CA TRP A 33 -3.51 10.32 4.77
C TRP A 33 -4.45 9.13 4.95
N TYR A 34 -3.86 7.93 4.96
CA TYR A 34 -4.59 6.68 5.09
C TYR A 34 -3.99 5.77 6.15
N ARG A 35 -4.84 4.98 6.79
CA ARG A 35 -4.46 3.94 7.76
C ARG A 35 -5.02 2.60 7.31
N PHE A 36 -4.19 1.56 7.29
CA PHE A 36 -4.68 0.19 7.15
C PHE A 36 -5.29 -0.27 8.47
N VAL A 37 -6.52 -0.80 8.41
CA VAL A 37 -7.24 -1.29 9.60
C VAL A 37 -8.03 -2.56 9.28
N GLY A 38 -8.43 -3.30 10.32
CA GLY A 38 -9.32 -4.44 10.19
C GLY A 38 -8.77 -5.53 9.27
N ALA A 39 -9.61 -6.04 8.36
CA ALA A 39 -9.26 -7.16 7.50
C ALA A 39 -8.16 -6.83 6.46
N ALA A 40 -7.90 -5.56 6.18
CA ALA A 40 -6.80 -5.14 5.32
C ALA A 40 -5.42 -5.31 5.97
N GLY A 41 -5.37 -5.48 7.30
CA GLY A 41 -4.15 -5.43 8.12
C GLY A 41 -3.98 -4.10 8.85
N THR A 42 -2.80 -3.86 9.40
CA THR A 42 -2.48 -2.72 10.27
C THR A 42 -1.46 -1.75 9.65
N LYS A 43 -0.70 -2.21 8.64
CA LYS A 43 0.38 -1.44 7.99
C LYS A 43 0.62 -1.92 6.56
N MET A 44 1.44 -1.19 5.81
CA MET A 44 1.91 -1.66 4.51
C MET A 44 3.02 -2.71 4.69
N PRO A 45 3.04 -3.81 3.92
CA PRO A 45 4.12 -4.79 3.99
C PRO A 45 5.45 -4.14 3.60
N THR A 46 6.53 -4.49 4.31
CA THR A 46 7.91 -4.05 4.01
C THR A 46 8.70 -5.09 3.22
N THR A 47 8.11 -6.26 3.00
CA THR A 47 8.65 -7.33 2.17
C THR A 47 7.92 -7.39 0.83
N ARG A 48 8.58 -7.94 -0.19
CA ARG A 48 8.01 -8.06 -1.53
C ARG A 48 6.67 -8.79 -1.48
N VAL A 49 5.64 -8.15 -2.03
CA VAL A 49 4.37 -8.81 -2.32
C VAL A 49 4.38 -9.33 -3.77
N PRO A 50 4.12 -10.63 -4.01
CA PRO A 50 4.02 -11.17 -5.37
C PRO A 50 2.97 -10.45 -6.20
N ALA A 51 3.06 -10.52 -7.54
CA ALA A 51 1.94 -10.12 -8.39
C ALA A 51 0.69 -10.98 -8.12
N LEU A 52 -0.48 -10.49 -8.54
CA LEU A 52 -1.77 -11.17 -8.36
C LEU A 52 -2.20 -11.31 -6.88
N SER A 53 -1.66 -10.46 -6.02
CA SER A 53 -1.99 -10.35 -4.60
C SER A 53 -2.66 -9.01 -4.28
N CYS A 54 -3.28 -8.92 -3.12
CA CYS A 54 -4.04 -7.77 -2.61
C CYS A 54 -5.11 -7.23 -3.59
N GLY A 55 -5.77 -8.15 -4.31
CA GLY A 55 -6.91 -7.83 -5.17
C GLY A 55 -6.52 -7.13 -6.46
N THR A 56 -5.24 -7.14 -6.84
CA THR A 56 -4.74 -6.40 -8.00
C THR A 56 -3.70 -7.21 -8.78
N THR A 57 -3.40 -6.79 -10.01
CA THR A 57 -2.33 -7.40 -10.80
C THR A 57 -0.95 -6.96 -10.29
N TYR A 58 -0.79 -5.68 -9.96
CA TYR A 58 0.47 -5.09 -9.50
C TYR A 58 0.36 -4.65 -8.04
N SER A 59 0.77 -5.55 -7.17
CA SER A 59 0.72 -5.43 -5.71
C SER A 59 1.80 -4.48 -5.19
N GLY A 60 1.41 -3.51 -4.36
CA GLY A 60 2.29 -2.50 -3.78
C GLY A 60 2.81 -2.87 -2.39
N TRP A 61 4.11 -2.71 -2.14
CA TRP A 61 4.74 -2.83 -0.82
C TRP A 61 5.73 -1.72 -0.57
N LEU A 62 5.97 -1.44 0.72
CA LEU A 62 6.89 -0.42 1.18
C LEU A 62 8.33 -0.85 0.91
N ILE A 63 9.11 0.03 0.31
CA ILE A 63 10.56 -0.06 0.27
C ILE A 63 11.14 1.18 0.95
N ARG A 64 12.12 0.98 1.83
CA ARG A 64 12.86 2.06 2.47
C ARG A 64 14.19 2.20 1.75
N LYS A 65 14.53 3.43 1.37
CA LYS A 65 15.89 3.76 0.94
C LYS A 65 16.73 4.07 2.18
N ASP A 66 18.05 3.93 2.08
CA ASP A 66 18.99 4.12 3.19
C ASP A 66 19.01 5.56 3.74
N SER A 67 18.31 6.51 3.09
CA SER A 67 18.19 7.90 3.52
C SER A 67 16.71 8.28 3.78
N PRO A 68 16.28 8.35 5.05
CA PRO A 68 15.02 8.98 5.45
C PRO A 68 14.95 10.43 4.93
N PRO A 69 13.76 11.01 4.67
CA PRO A 69 12.41 10.53 4.99
C PRO A 69 11.69 9.82 3.83
N PHE A 70 12.40 9.52 2.74
CA PHE A 70 11.77 9.03 1.52
C PHE A 70 11.39 7.56 1.64
N THR A 71 10.08 7.34 1.77
CA THR A 71 9.49 6.01 1.73
C THR A 71 8.84 5.82 0.37
N GLU A 72 9.22 4.78 -0.34
CA GLU A 72 8.63 4.47 -1.64
C GLU A 72 7.73 3.25 -1.53
N VAL A 73 6.69 3.20 -2.36
CA VAL A 73 5.94 1.98 -2.61
C VAL A 73 6.39 1.43 -3.94
N CYS A 74 6.90 0.22 -3.92
CA CYS A 74 7.20 -0.53 -5.12
C CYS A 74 5.98 -1.37 -5.53
N PHE A 75 5.62 -1.35 -6.81
CA PHE A 75 4.59 -2.21 -7.38
C PHE A 75 5.20 -3.39 -8.14
N SER A 76 4.63 -4.58 -7.96
CA SER A 76 5.19 -5.82 -8.49
C SER A 76 5.23 -5.86 -10.02
N LYS A 77 6.26 -6.52 -10.55
CA LYS A 77 6.28 -7.12 -11.89
C LYS A 77 6.04 -8.62 -11.73
N GLN A 78 5.34 -9.24 -12.68
CA GLN A 78 4.91 -10.66 -12.62
C GLN A 78 5.98 -11.58 -12.02
N ASN A 79 7.22 -11.52 -12.52
CA ASN A 79 8.29 -12.45 -12.08
C ASN A 79 9.55 -11.78 -11.49
N THR A 80 9.77 -10.47 -11.66
CA THR A 80 11.13 -9.88 -11.52
C THR A 80 11.30 -8.87 -10.38
N GLY A 81 10.36 -8.77 -9.44
CA GLY A 81 10.47 -7.80 -8.33
C GLY A 81 9.76 -6.49 -8.63
N CYS A 82 10.48 -5.36 -8.58
CA CYS A 82 9.90 -4.02 -8.72
C CYS A 82 9.68 -3.61 -10.18
N LYS A 83 8.46 -3.18 -10.54
CA LYS A 83 8.15 -2.60 -11.85
C LYS A 83 8.32 -1.09 -11.86
N ASN A 84 7.73 -0.44 -10.86
CA ASN A 84 7.73 1.00 -10.72
C ASN A 84 7.55 1.35 -9.24
N THR A 85 8.09 2.50 -8.85
CA THR A 85 7.93 3.04 -7.50
C THR A 85 7.09 4.31 -7.52
N VAL A 86 6.51 4.63 -6.37
CA VAL A 86 5.90 5.93 -6.09
C VAL A 86 6.39 6.39 -4.72
N SER A 87 6.79 7.65 -4.61
CA SER A 87 7.18 8.23 -3.33
C SER A 87 5.93 8.54 -2.50
N ILE A 88 5.96 8.19 -1.23
CA ILE A 88 4.92 8.48 -0.26
C ILE A 88 5.54 9.07 1.01
N SER A 89 4.69 9.48 1.95
CA SER A 89 5.12 9.81 3.31
C SER A 89 4.55 8.79 4.27
N GLU A 90 5.36 8.29 5.20
CA GLU A 90 4.94 7.47 6.34
C GLU A 90 5.06 8.32 7.60
N LYS A 91 4.08 8.21 8.50
CA LYS A 91 4.16 8.78 9.85
C LYS A 91 3.71 7.76 10.88
N GLU A 92 4.49 7.62 11.94
CA GLU A 92 4.13 6.84 13.11
C GLU A 92 3.35 7.72 14.10
N CYS A 93 2.18 7.24 14.52
CA CYS A 93 1.23 7.92 15.39
C CYS A 93 1.12 7.21 16.74
N GLY A 94 2.27 6.90 17.34
CA GLY A 94 2.37 6.12 18.57
C GLY A 94 2.19 4.62 18.32
N SER A 95 0.95 4.15 18.18
CA SER A 95 0.64 2.71 18.07
C SER A 95 0.25 2.24 16.66
N TYR A 96 0.22 3.13 15.68
CA TYR A 96 -0.15 2.81 14.29
C TYR A 96 0.57 3.70 13.29
N HIS A 97 0.57 3.24 12.04
CA HIS A 97 1.18 3.92 10.91
C HIS A 97 0.11 4.55 10.02
N ILE A 98 0.37 5.76 9.55
CA ILE A 98 -0.39 6.39 8.47
C ILE A 98 0.51 6.68 7.28
N TYR A 99 -0.10 6.66 6.09
CA TYR A 99 0.59 6.83 4.83
C TYR A 99 -0.09 7.93 4.02
N LYS A 100 0.68 8.91 3.55
CA LYS A 100 0.19 9.87 2.55
C LYS A 100 0.24 9.20 1.18
N LEU A 101 -0.91 8.74 0.72
CA LEU A 101 -1.07 7.97 -0.52
C LEU A 101 -1.63 8.83 -1.64
N TYR A 102 -1.38 8.41 -2.87
CA TYR A 102 -1.79 9.09 -4.10
C TYR A 102 -2.54 8.12 -5.02
N PRO A 103 -3.39 8.61 -5.94
CA PRO A 103 -3.98 7.77 -6.95
C PRO A 103 -2.90 7.01 -7.75
N THR A 104 -3.18 5.76 -8.12
CA THR A 104 -2.26 4.92 -8.88
C THR A 104 -2.79 4.63 -10.29
N LYS A 105 -1.93 4.26 -11.23
CA LYS A 105 -2.38 3.76 -12.54
C LYS A 105 -2.86 2.31 -12.40
N CYS A 106 -4.09 1.99 -12.83
CA CYS A 106 -4.56 0.61 -12.90
C CYS A 106 -3.64 -0.28 -13.75
N PRO A 107 -3.52 -1.58 -13.42
CA PRO A 107 -4.05 -2.27 -12.23
C PRO A 107 -3.05 -2.31 -11.06
N ARG A 108 -2.91 -1.21 -10.31
CA ARG A 108 -2.02 -1.11 -9.13
C ARG A 108 -2.82 -0.84 -7.87
N ARG A 109 -2.35 -1.36 -6.75
CA ARG A 109 -2.99 -1.15 -5.44
C ARG A 109 -2.02 -1.24 -4.29
N TYR A 110 -2.20 -0.39 -3.28
CA TYR A 110 -1.47 -0.48 -2.02
C TYR A 110 -1.98 -1.68 -1.21
N CYS A 111 -1.08 -2.60 -0.86
CA CYS A 111 -1.42 -3.74 -0.03
C CYS A 111 -1.26 -3.42 1.46
N GLY A 112 -1.96 -4.17 2.31
CA GLY A 112 -1.78 -4.18 3.77
C GLY A 112 -1.32 -5.54 4.30
N SER A 113 -0.70 -5.55 5.47
CA SER A 113 -0.28 -6.72 6.24
C SER A 113 -0.49 -6.48 7.73
N ASP A 114 -0.37 -7.53 8.55
CA ASP A 114 -0.28 -7.36 10.02
C ASP A 114 1.13 -6.93 10.44
#